data_AF-A0A1L7CNJ3-F1
#
_entry.id   AF-A0A1L7CNJ3-F1
#
_cell.length_a   1.000
_cell.length_b   1.000
_cell.length_c   1.000
_cell.angle_alpha   90.00
_cell.angle_beta   90.00
_cell.angle_gamma   90.00
#
_symmetry.space_group_name_H-M   'P 1'
#
loop_
_entity.id
_entity.type
_entity.pdbx_description
1 polymer ?
#
loop_
_entity_poly.entity_id
_entity_poly.type
_entity_poly.pdbx_seq_one_letter_code
_entity_poly.pdbx_strand_id
1 'polypeptide(L)'
;MVDANLAKKILHLGKNLAPDRFPVPSPEVKDDWAIALNRELPDAVWRDAVLVWATELVGDRMCTPRDILNAARIAVQRWESTPAGKAELERFRAVRLEEKYRRMLGPAYRPGAVPPRDLAEIEPPNDRDFEELKRRLAEARKR
;
A
#
# COMPACT_ATOMS: atom_id res chain seq x y z
N MET A 1 -6.45 -4.29 -2.50
CA MET A 1 -5.84 -5.57 -2.07
C MET A 1 -5.71 -6.43 -3.31
N VAL A 2 -4.69 -7.27 -3.41
CA VAL A 2 -4.59 -8.21 -4.54
C VAL A 2 -5.68 -9.27 -4.39
N ASP A 3 -6.63 -9.28 -5.31
CA ASP A 3 -7.63 -10.34 -5.45
C ASP A 3 -7.21 -11.33 -6.55
N ALA A 4 -8.00 -12.40 -6.75
CA ALA A 4 -7.71 -13.43 -7.75
C ALA A 4 -7.67 -12.87 -9.18
N ASN A 5 -8.41 -11.79 -9.48
CA ASN A 5 -8.42 -11.17 -10.80
C ASN A 5 -7.14 -10.36 -11.05
N LEU A 6 -6.68 -9.61 -10.06
CA LEU A 6 -5.42 -8.88 -10.14
C LEU A 6 -4.23 -9.85 -10.15
N ALA A 7 -4.25 -10.90 -9.33
CA ALA A 7 -3.25 -11.97 -9.38
C ALA A 7 -3.19 -12.61 -10.78
N LYS A 8 -4.34 -12.90 -11.39
CA LYS A 8 -4.42 -13.37 -12.78
C LYS A 8 -3.75 -12.42 -13.77
N LYS A 9 -4.01 -11.10 -13.67
CA LYS A 9 -3.39 -10.08 -14.54
C LYS A 9 -1.85 -10.06 -14.37
N ILE A 10 -1.38 -10.10 -13.13
CA ILE A 10 0.06 -10.15 -12.79
C ILE A 10 0.71 -11.40 -13.42
N LEU A 11 0.10 -12.57 -13.22
CA LEU A 11 0.58 -13.84 -13.74
C LEU A 11 0.63 -13.88 -15.27
N HIS A 12 -0.43 -13.42 -15.95
CA HIS A 12 -0.44 -13.37 -17.42
C HIS A 12 0.61 -12.41 -17.98
N LEU A 13 0.74 -11.21 -17.41
CA LEU A 13 1.75 -10.26 -17.87
C LEU A 13 3.16 -10.82 -17.67
N GLY A 14 3.45 -11.39 -16.51
CA GLY A 14 4.74 -12.02 -16.23
C GLY A 14 5.02 -13.18 -17.19
N LYS A 15 4.01 -14.01 -17.48
CA LYS A 15 4.13 -15.12 -18.44
C LYS A 15 4.40 -14.65 -19.87
N ASN A 16 3.81 -13.52 -20.28
CA ASN A 16 4.05 -12.95 -21.60
C ASN A 16 5.47 -12.36 -21.73
N LEU A 17 6.00 -11.77 -20.64
CA LEU A 17 7.32 -11.12 -20.64
C LEU A 17 8.47 -12.10 -20.40
N ALA A 18 8.26 -13.12 -19.56
CA ALA A 18 9.25 -14.14 -19.24
C ALA A 18 8.60 -15.54 -19.20
N PRO A 19 8.29 -16.13 -20.37
CA PRO A 19 7.54 -17.38 -20.49
C PRO A 19 8.10 -18.54 -19.65
N ASP A 20 9.42 -18.70 -19.61
CA ASP A 20 10.04 -19.83 -18.89
C ASP A 20 10.26 -19.55 -17.40
N ARG A 21 9.97 -18.33 -16.96
CA ARG A 21 10.30 -17.85 -15.61
C ARG A 21 9.06 -17.45 -14.81
N PHE A 22 7.88 -17.44 -15.40
CA PHE A 22 6.63 -17.16 -14.70
C PHE A 22 5.74 -18.41 -14.60
N PRO A 23 5.11 -18.65 -13.44
CA PRO A 23 4.18 -19.76 -13.29
C PRO A 23 2.96 -19.58 -14.22
N VAL A 24 2.42 -20.71 -14.68
CA VAL A 24 1.21 -20.73 -15.50
C VAL A 24 0.01 -20.38 -14.62
N PRO A 25 -0.87 -19.45 -15.02
CA PRO A 25 -2.04 -19.09 -14.22
C PRO A 25 -3.09 -20.22 -14.20
N SER A 26 -3.17 -20.99 -13.11
CA SER A 26 -4.30 -21.87 -12.78
C SER A 26 -5.20 -21.23 -11.71
N PRO A 27 -6.44 -21.71 -11.48
CA PRO A 27 -7.28 -21.30 -10.34
C PRO A 27 -6.52 -21.23 -9.01
N GLU A 28 -5.87 -22.33 -8.64
CA GLU A 28 -5.14 -22.48 -7.38
C GLU A 28 -3.95 -21.51 -7.31
N VAL A 29 -3.17 -21.41 -8.39
CA VAL A 29 -2.02 -20.49 -8.46
C VAL A 29 -2.46 -19.03 -8.31
N LYS A 30 -3.59 -18.64 -8.90
CA LYS A 30 -4.12 -17.27 -8.76
C LYS A 30 -4.49 -16.95 -7.32
N ASP A 31 -5.15 -17.89 -6.64
CA ASP A 31 -5.61 -17.70 -5.26
C ASP A 31 -4.41 -17.64 -4.30
N ASP A 32 -3.45 -18.56 -4.45
CA ASP A 32 -2.20 -18.56 -3.68
C ASP A 32 -1.41 -17.26 -3.87
N TRP A 33 -1.33 -16.77 -5.12
CA TRP A 33 -0.67 -15.50 -5.42
C TRP A 33 -1.41 -14.30 -4.84
N ALA A 34 -2.75 -14.29 -4.86
CA ALA A 34 -3.53 -13.22 -4.24
C ALA A 34 -3.29 -13.16 -2.71
N ILE A 35 -3.27 -14.33 -2.06
CA ILE A 35 -2.96 -14.46 -0.63
C ILE A 35 -1.52 -14.01 -0.32
N ALA A 36 -0.54 -14.44 -1.13
CA ALA A 36 0.86 -14.13 -0.88
C ALA A 36 1.20 -12.66 -1.11
N LEU A 37 0.63 -12.05 -2.15
CA LEU A 37 0.88 -10.65 -2.49
C LEU A 37 0.13 -9.66 -1.59
N ASN A 38 -0.95 -10.09 -0.93
CA ASN A 38 -1.86 -9.36 -0.01
C ASN A 38 -1.38 -7.98 0.47
N ARG A 39 -1.38 -7.01 -0.45
CA ARG A 39 -1.03 -5.61 -0.23
C ARG A 39 -1.98 -4.74 -1.03
N GLU A 40 -2.20 -3.54 -0.54
CA GLU A 40 -3.05 -2.56 -1.18
C GLU A 40 -2.19 -1.55 -1.90
N LEU A 41 -2.07 -1.72 -3.21
CA LEU A 41 -1.41 -0.80 -4.13
C LEU A 41 -2.33 -0.61 -5.35
N PRO A 42 -2.20 0.52 -6.08
CA PRO A 42 -2.88 0.69 -7.36
C PRO A 42 -2.56 -0.46 -8.33
N ASP A 43 -3.53 -0.88 -9.15
CA ASP A 43 -3.32 -1.90 -10.21
C ASP A 43 -2.14 -1.57 -11.12
N ALA A 44 -1.96 -0.28 -11.44
CA ALA A 44 -0.86 0.20 -12.26
C ALA A 44 0.52 -0.03 -11.61
N VAL A 45 0.63 0.08 -10.27
CA VAL A 45 1.88 -0.21 -9.56
C VAL A 45 2.23 -1.70 -9.64
N TRP A 46 1.23 -2.58 -9.62
CA TRP A 46 1.47 -4.01 -9.81
C TRP A 46 1.90 -4.35 -11.24
N ARG A 47 1.33 -3.68 -12.24
CA ARG A 47 1.80 -3.79 -13.62
C ARG A 47 3.27 -3.38 -13.73
N ASP A 48 3.63 -2.25 -13.15
CA ASP A 48 5.02 -1.75 -13.15
C ASP A 48 5.95 -2.68 -12.36
N ALA A 49 5.49 -3.28 -11.27
CA ALA A 49 6.25 -4.29 -10.52
C ALA A 49 6.64 -5.47 -11.41
N VAL A 50 5.71 -5.98 -12.24
CA VAL A 50 6.02 -7.06 -13.18
C VAL A 50 7.02 -6.62 -14.24
N LEU A 51 6.90 -5.39 -14.74
CA LEU A 51 7.86 -4.83 -15.69
C LEU A 51 9.26 -4.72 -15.07
N VAL A 52 9.37 -4.10 -13.90
CA VAL A 52 10.64 -3.99 -13.14
C VAL A 52 11.27 -5.35 -12.94
N TRP A 53 10.48 -6.33 -12.50
CA TRP A 53 11.01 -7.67 -12.32
C TRP A 53 11.53 -8.26 -13.64
N ALA A 54 10.73 -8.21 -14.70
CA ALA A 54 11.08 -8.82 -15.98
C ALA A 54 12.29 -8.15 -16.67
N THR A 55 12.50 -6.85 -16.49
CA THR A 55 13.55 -6.10 -17.18
C THR A 55 14.82 -5.93 -16.37
N GLU A 56 14.75 -5.98 -15.03
CA GLU A 56 15.88 -5.60 -14.18
C GLU A 56 16.26 -6.67 -13.15
N LEU A 57 15.29 -7.48 -12.69
CA LEU A 57 15.50 -8.42 -11.59
C LEU A 57 15.35 -9.88 -12.02
N VAL A 58 15.09 -10.14 -13.30
CA VAL A 58 14.93 -11.49 -13.83
C VAL A 58 16.23 -12.25 -13.61
N GLY A 59 16.11 -13.45 -13.08
CA GLY A 59 17.25 -14.32 -12.80
C GLY A 59 16.99 -15.74 -13.26
N ASP A 60 17.88 -16.65 -12.86
CA ASP A 60 17.87 -18.05 -13.31
C ASP A 60 16.84 -18.94 -12.63
N ARG A 61 16.03 -18.41 -11.73
CA ARG A 61 14.98 -19.16 -11.05
C ARG A 61 13.60 -18.67 -11.48
N MET A 62 12.62 -19.55 -11.34
CA MET A 62 11.22 -19.18 -11.54
C MET A 62 10.82 -18.09 -10.55
N CYS A 63 10.05 -17.10 -11.02
CA CYS A 63 9.52 -16.01 -10.24
C CYS A 63 8.66 -16.53 -9.10
N THR A 64 8.89 -15.98 -7.91
CA THR A 64 8.06 -16.20 -6.73
C THR A 64 7.26 -14.94 -6.40
N PRO A 65 6.19 -15.04 -5.59
CA PRO A 65 5.48 -13.86 -5.11
C PRO A 65 6.41 -12.86 -4.39
N ARG A 66 7.45 -13.34 -3.70
CA ARG A 66 8.43 -12.48 -3.02
C ARG A 66 9.19 -11.58 -4.00
N ASP A 67 9.50 -12.08 -5.18
CA ASP A 67 10.22 -11.31 -6.20
C ASP A 67 9.36 -10.15 -6.71
N ILE A 68 8.07 -10.39 -6.91
CA ILE A 68 7.11 -9.34 -7.28
C ILE A 68 6.87 -8.35 -6.14
N LEU A 69 6.87 -8.78 -4.88
CA LEU A 69 6.81 -7.85 -3.73
C LEU A 69 8.03 -6.92 -3.68
N ASN A 70 9.22 -7.44 -3.97
CA ASN A 70 10.43 -6.62 -4.04
C ASN A 70 10.37 -5.63 -5.21
N ALA A 71 9.93 -6.09 -6.39
CA ALA A 71 9.76 -5.24 -7.56
C ALA A 71 8.68 -4.16 -7.34
N ALA A 72 7.59 -4.49 -6.62
CA ALA A 72 6.55 -3.53 -6.26
C ALA A 72 7.08 -2.42 -5.34
N ARG A 73 8.01 -2.72 -4.42
CA ARG A 73 8.67 -1.69 -3.61
C ARG A 73 9.46 -0.71 -4.48
N ILE A 74 10.20 -1.22 -5.46
CA ILE A 74 10.95 -0.38 -6.42
C ILE A 74 9.99 0.46 -7.26
N ALA A 75 8.89 -0.14 -7.75
CA ALA A 75 7.86 0.57 -8.51
C ALA A 75 7.24 1.71 -7.68
N VAL A 76 6.89 1.46 -6.41
CA VAL A 76 6.40 2.51 -5.49
C VAL A 76 7.43 3.61 -5.31
N GLN A 77 8.70 3.28 -5.07
CA GLN A 77 9.76 4.29 -4.92
C GLN A 77 9.89 5.17 -6.18
N ARG A 78 9.79 4.58 -7.37
CA ARG A 78 9.79 5.33 -8.63
C ARG A 78 8.59 6.25 -8.75
N TRP A 79 7.40 5.78 -8.38
CA TRP A 79 6.20 6.61 -8.37
C TRP A 79 6.34 7.79 -7.39
N GLU A 80 6.85 7.54 -6.18
CA GLU A 80 7.09 8.56 -5.15
C GLU A 80 8.12 9.60 -5.58
N SER A 81 9.05 9.26 -6.49
CA SER A 81 10.04 10.18 -7.04
C SER A 81 9.48 11.19 -8.06
N THR A 82 8.24 10.98 -8.54
CA THR A 82 7.60 11.88 -9.52
C THR A 82 6.40 12.58 -8.90
N PRO A 83 6.16 13.88 -9.19
CA PRO A 83 4.98 14.57 -8.65
C PRO A 83 3.65 13.90 -9.02
N ALA A 84 3.52 13.42 -10.25
CA ALA A 84 2.30 12.77 -10.72
C ALA A 84 2.08 11.40 -10.05
N GLY A 85 3.11 10.55 -9.97
CA GLY A 85 3.02 9.24 -9.32
C GLY A 85 2.78 9.37 -7.82
N LYS A 86 3.44 10.34 -7.16
CA LYS A 86 3.21 10.66 -5.75
C LYS A 86 1.75 11.07 -5.50
N ALA A 87 1.22 11.99 -6.30
CA ALA A 87 -0.17 12.43 -6.17
C ALA A 87 -1.17 11.26 -6.34
N GLU A 88 -0.91 10.35 -7.28
CA GLU A 88 -1.77 9.17 -7.46
C GLU A 88 -1.70 8.18 -6.29
N LEU A 89 -0.51 7.94 -5.75
CA LEU A 89 -0.35 7.12 -4.54
C LEU A 89 -1.06 7.74 -3.34
N GLU A 90 -0.98 9.06 -3.18
CA GLU A 90 -1.67 9.78 -2.11
C GLU A 90 -3.19 9.71 -2.27
N ARG A 91 -3.72 9.91 -3.48
CA ARG A 91 -5.16 9.70 -3.78
C ARG A 91 -5.59 8.29 -3.42
N PHE A 92 -4.86 7.28 -3.86
CA PHE A 92 -5.17 5.89 -3.54
C PHE A 92 -5.17 5.64 -2.03
N ARG A 93 -4.13 6.10 -1.31
CA ARG A 93 -4.02 5.95 0.15
C ARG A 93 -5.16 6.67 0.88
N ALA A 94 -5.56 7.86 0.43
CA ALA A 94 -6.67 8.63 1.00
C ALA A 94 -8.00 7.89 0.84
N VAL A 95 -8.29 7.36 -0.36
CA VAL A 95 -9.51 6.56 -0.61
C VAL A 95 -9.57 5.34 0.30
N ARG A 96 -8.46 4.60 0.44
CA ARG A 96 -8.40 3.42 1.33
C ARG A 96 -8.58 3.79 2.80
N LEU A 97 -8.02 4.92 3.22
CA LEU A 97 -8.19 5.42 4.56
C LEU A 97 -9.66 5.78 4.83
N GLU A 98 -10.31 6.47 3.88
CA GLU A 98 -11.73 6.80 3.94
C GLU A 98 -12.61 5.56 4.08
N GLU A 99 -12.37 4.54 3.25
CA GLU A 99 -13.08 3.26 3.31
C GLU A 99 -12.88 2.55 4.65
N LYS A 100 -11.66 2.58 5.20
CA LYS A 100 -11.35 2.03 6.51
C LYS A 100 -12.13 2.75 7.61
N TYR A 101 -12.17 4.08 7.60
CA TYR A 101 -12.92 4.88 8.57
C TYR A 101 -14.43 4.65 8.45
N ARG A 102 -14.96 4.58 7.24
CA ARG A 102 -16.37 4.27 6.98
C ARG A 102 -16.75 2.91 7.58
N ARG A 103 -15.90 1.90 7.42
CA ARG A 103 -16.12 0.57 8.03
C ARG A 103 -16.03 0.60 9.55
N MET A 104 -15.06 1.34 10.10
CA MET A 104 -14.81 1.41 11.54
C MET A 104 -15.92 2.14 12.30
N LEU A 105 -16.38 3.28 11.77
CA LEU A 105 -17.37 4.13 12.43
C LEU A 105 -18.81 3.75 12.06
N GLY A 106 -19.01 3.03 10.95
CA GLY A 106 -20.32 2.58 10.51
C GLY A 106 -21.30 3.76 10.38
N PRO A 107 -22.47 3.72 11.04
CA PRO A 107 -23.45 4.83 11.01
C PRO A 107 -22.93 6.17 11.53
N ALA A 108 -21.88 6.19 12.36
CA ALA A 108 -21.32 7.41 12.93
C ALA A 108 -20.31 8.11 11.98
N TYR A 109 -19.97 7.50 10.85
CA TYR A 109 -19.07 8.10 9.87
C TYR A 109 -19.67 9.37 9.25
N ARG A 110 -18.84 10.41 9.13
CA ARG A 110 -19.17 11.66 8.43
C ARG A 110 -18.12 11.94 7.35
N PRO A 111 -18.51 12.43 6.16
CA PRO A 111 -17.54 12.88 5.15
C PRO A 111 -16.57 13.91 5.75
N GLY A 112 -15.28 13.74 5.52
CA GLY A 112 -14.23 14.59 6.10
C GLY A 112 -13.80 14.21 7.53
N ALA A 113 -14.31 13.10 8.08
CA ALA A 113 -13.84 12.58 9.38
C ALA A 113 -12.42 11.98 9.32
N VAL A 114 -11.89 11.72 8.13
CA VAL A 114 -10.49 11.30 7.96
C VAL A 114 -9.60 12.54 8.02
N PRO A 115 -8.67 12.62 8.98
CA PRO A 115 -7.71 13.72 9.03
C PRO A 115 -6.79 13.65 7.80
N PRO A 116 -6.40 14.80 7.23
CA PRO A 116 -5.40 14.83 6.17
C PRO A 116 -4.12 14.12 6.63
N ARG A 117 -3.52 13.33 5.73
CA ARG A 117 -2.29 12.57 6.02
C ARG A 117 -1.10 13.49 6.28
N ASP A 118 -1.17 14.70 5.74
CA ASP A 118 -0.27 15.79 6.01
C ASP A 118 -0.55 16.24 7.44
N LEU A 119 0.04 15.52 8.40
CA LEU A 119 0.37 16.05 9.71
C LEU A 119 1.44 17.13 9.50
N ALA A 120 1.14 18.17 8.72
CA ALA A 120 1.75 19.47 8.96
C ALA A 120 1.53 19.67 10.45
N GLU A 121 2.65 19.75 11.18
CA GLU A 121 2.76 19.73 12.63
C GLU A 121 1.43 20.09 13.28
N ILE A 122 0.73 19.11 13.86
CA ILE A 122 -0.35 19.46 14.77
C ILE A 122 0.38 20.17 15.90
N GLU A 123 0.47 21.49 15.79
CA GLU A 123 1.02 22.31 16.85
C GLU A 123 0.22 21.91 18.08
N PRO A 124 0.89 21.40 19.14
CA PRO A 124 0.18 21.10 20.36
C PRO A 124 -0.62 22.35 20.75
N PRO A 125 -1.88 22.22 21.16
CA PRO A 125 -2.66 23.38 21.57
C PRO A 125 -1.84 24.19 22.57
N ASN A 126 -1.43 25.41 22.22
CA ASN A 126 -0.71 26.30 23.12
C ASN A 126 -1.68 26.99 24.09
N ASP A 127 -2.68 26.23 24.54
CA ASP A 127 -3.70 26.69 25.47
C ASP A 127 -3.32 26.26 26.89
N ARG A 128 -3.70 27.09 27.86
CA ARG A 128 -3.45 26.92 29.29
C ARG A 128 -3.91 25.55 29.78
N ASP A 129 -5.01 25.04 29.23
CA ASP A 129 -5.59 23.75 29.59
C ASP A 129 -4.67 22.57 29.19
N PHE A 130 -3.95 22.68 28.07
CA PHE A 130 -3.03 21.64 27.61
C PHE A 130 -1.75 21.57 28.46
N GLU A 131 -1.24 22.73 28.89
CA GLU A 131 -0.10 22.79 29.83
C GLU A 131 -0.47 22.29 31.23
N GLU A 132 -1.69 22.57 31.70
CA GLU A 132 -2.18 22.01 32.96
C GLU A 132 -2.33 20.49 32.90
N LEU A 133 -2.78 19.95 31.76
CA LEU A 133 -2.84 18.50 31.52
C LEU A 133 -1.44 17.86 31.55
N LYS A 134 -0.45 18.48 30.89
CA LYS A 134 0.96 18.02 30.92
C LYS A 134 1.51 17.99 32.34
N ARG A 135 1.25 19.03 33.14
CA ARG A 135 1.70 19.11 34.54
C ARG A 135 1.12 17.97 35.37
N ARG A 136 -0.20 17.73 35.27
CA ARG A 136 -0.88 16.63 35.98
C ARG A 136 -0.34 15.25 35.61
N LEU A 137 -0.08 15.03 34.31
CA LEU A 137 0.53 13.78 33.82
C LEU A 137 1.96 13.59 34.35
N ALA A 138 2.75 14.65 34.42
CA ALA A 138 4.12 14.61 34.95
C ALA A 138 4.15 14.32 36.46
N GLU A 139 3.21 14.87 37.23
CA GLU A 139 3.06 14.59 38.66
C GLU A 139 2.62 13.14 38.91
N ALA A 140 1.69 12.61 38.10
CA ALA A 140 1.22 11.24 38.22
C ALA A 140 2.31 10.21 37.90
N ARG A 141 3.25 10.51 36.98
CA ARG A 141 4.39 9.64 36.63
C ARG A 141 5.50 9.58 37.68
N LYS A 142 5.49 10.49 38.67
CA LYS A 142 6.48 10.55 39.75
C LYS A 142 6.03 9.85 41.04
N ARG A 143 4.86 9.20 41.03
CA ARG A 143 4.36 8.33 42.11
C ARG A 143 4.54 6.87 41.70
#